data_AF-A0A850P4Z5-F1
#
_entry.id   AF-A0A850P4Z5-F1
#
_cell.length_a   1.000
_cell.length_b   1.000
_cell.length_c   1.000
_cell.angle_alpha   90.00
_cell.angle_beta   90.00
_cell.angle_gamma   90.00
#
_symmetry.space_group_name_H-M   'P 1'
#
loop_
_entity.id
_entity.type
_entity.pdbx_description
1 polymer ?
#
loop_
_entity_poly.entity_id
_entity_poly.type
_entity_poly.pdbx_seq_one_letter_code
_entity_poly.pdbx_strand_id
1 'polypeptide(L)'
;MRVIEAARLVSTGQISPDILWQMTTVPERVTIALLLGRPDYLPSRATTPTQAWDAIDARHRDLLLRRAPARIRQRLPGYVPQTLPA
;
A
#
# COMPACT_ATOMS: atom_id res chain seq x y z
N MET A 1 3.38 -9.30 -9.19
CA MET A 1 2.67 -10.47 -8.64
C MET A 1 2.95 -10.73 -7.16
N ARG A 2 4.04 -10.25 -6.52
CA ARG A 2 4.30 -10.50 -5.08
C ARG A 2 3.45 -9.69 -4.09
N VAL A 3 3.17 -8.42 -4.40
CA VAL A 3 2.68 -7.43 -3.40
C VAL A 3 1.20 -7.61 -3.04
N ILE A 4 0.35 -7.95 -4.00
CA ILE A 4 -1.08 -8.20 -3.77
C ILE A 4 -1.28 -9.49 -2.97
N GLU A 5 -0.55 -10.54 -3.34
CA GLU A 5 -0.63 -11.82 -2.62
C GLU A 5 -0.07 -11.68 -1.20
N ALA A 6 1.03 -10.95 -1.03
CA ALA A 6 1.55 -10.61 0.30
C ALA A 6 0.52 -9.87 1.16
N ALA A 7 -0.16 -8.86 0.61
CA ALA A 7 -1.25 -8.19 1.33
C ALA A 7 -2.39 -9.15 1.66
N ARG A 8 -2.75 -10.06 0.74
CA ARG A 8 -3.76 -11.08 0.98
C ARG A 8 -3.37 -12.00 2.14
N LEU A 9 -2.16 -12.58 2.10
CA LEU A 9 -1.65 -13.50 3.14
C LEU A 9 -1.64 -12.85 4.53
N VAL A 10 -1.26 -11.57 4.61
CA VAL A 10 -1.34 -10.81 5.86
C VAL A 10 -2.79 -10.62 6.30
N SER A 11 -3.68 -10.22 5.38
CA SER A 11 -5.09 -9.98 5.70
C SER A 11 -5.83 -11.24 6.16
N THR A 12 -5.42 -12.41 5.68
CA THR A 12 -5.99 -13.72 6.06
C THR A 12 -5.29 -14.35 7.25
N GLY A 13 -4.26 -13.71 7.81
CA GLY A 13 -3.49 -14.22 8.95
C GLY A 13 -2.61 -15.43 8.62
N GLN A 14 -2.39 -15.73 7.35
CA GLN A 14 -1.55 -16.86 6.91
C GLN A 14 -0.05 -16.60 7.09
N ILE A 15 0.36 -15.32 7.11
CA ILE A 15 1.72 -14.93 7.40
C ILE A 15 1.72 -13.79 8.41
N SER A 16 2.63 -13.84 9.38
CA SER A 16 2.81 -12.71 10.26
C SER A 16 3.39 -11.54 9.44
N PRO A 17 2.97 -10.31 9.75
CA PRO A 17 3.53 -9.17 9.09
C PRO A 17 5.07 -9.10 9.25
N ASP A 18 5.62 -9.47 10.41
CA ASP A 18 7.07 -9.52 10.70
C ASP A 18 7.86 -10.44 9.76
N ILE A 19 7.34 -11.63 9.47
CA ILE A 19 7.98 -12.57 8.54
C ILE A 19 7.94 -12.00 7.13
N LEU A 20 6.81 -11.41 6.73
CA LEU A 20 6.68 -10.78 5.43
C LEU A 20 7.68 -9.62 5.26
N TRP A 21 7.91 -8.83 6.30
CA TRP A 21 8.88 -7.75 6.26
C TRP A 21 10.28 -8.25 5.92
N GLN A 22 10.71 -9.37 6.50
CA GLN A 22 12.05 -9.92 6.22
C GLN A 22 12.26 -10.31 4.74
N MET A 23 11.18 -10.60 4.01
CA MET A 23 11.23 -11.08 2.62
C MET A 23 10.89 -10.01 1.56
N THR A 24 10.57 -8.79 1.99
CA THR A 24 10.09 -7.71 1.11
C THR A 24 10.99 -6.47 1.20
N THR A 25 11.08 -5.77 0.08
CA THR A 25 11.80 -4.49 -0.03
C THR A 25 10.98 -3.34 0.60
N VAL A 26 11.63 -2.23 0.95
CA VAL A 26 10.94 -1.04 1.51
C VAL A 26 9.76 -0.56 0.63
N PRO A 27 9.90 -0.44 -0.70
CA PRO A 27 8.77 -0.06 -1.57
C PRO A 27 7.61 -1.06 -1.53
N GLU A 28 7.90 -2.37 -1.51
CA GLU A 28 6.87 -3.41 -1.43
C GLU A 28 6.12 -3.34 -0.10
N ARG A 29 6.84 -3.14 1.02
CA ARG A 29 6.25 -3.02 2.35
C ARG A 29 5.29 -1.84 2.45
N VAL A 30 5.69 -0.69 1.93
CA VAL A 30 4.85 0.51 1.89
C VAL A 30 3.59 0.24 1.05
N THR A 31 3.75 -0.39 -0.11
CA THR A 31 2.60 -0.75 -0.96
C THR A 31 1.64 -1.70 -0.24
N ILE A 32 2.14 -2.72 0.45
CA ILE A 32 1.34 -3.68 1.22
C ILE A 32 0.58 -2.98 2.35
N ALA A 33 1.26 -2.13 3.14
CA ALA A 33 0.65 -1.39 4.23
C ALA A 33 -0.49 -0.47 3.74
N LEU A 34 -0.29 0.21 2.62
CA LEU A 34 -1.31 1.06 1.99
C LEU A 34 -2.47 0.25 1.40
N LEU A 35 -2.22 -0.91 0.78
CA LEU A 35 -3.27 -1.82 0.32
C LEU A 35 -4.14 -2.35 1.46
N LEU A 36 -3.52 -2.65 2.61
CA LEU A 36 -4.22 -3.09 3.81
C LEU A 36 -4.94 -1.95 4.55
N GLY A 37 -4.56 -0.70 4.23
CA GLY A 37 -4.98 0.48 4.99
C GLY A 37 -4.58 0.39 6.47
N ARG A 38 -3.39 -0.16 6.74
CA ARG A 38 -2.79 -0.29 8.07
C ARG A 38 -1.54 0.61 8.11
N PRO A 39 -1.68 1.89 8.49
CA PRO A 39 -0.53 2.79 8.58
C PRO A 39 0.49 2.33 9.64
N ASP A 40 0.05 1.56 10.65
CA ASP A 40 0.92 0.95 11.68
C ASP A 40 1.97 0.00 11.09
N TYR A 41 1.76 -0.45 9.85
CA TYR A 41 2.62 -1.37 9.12
C TYR A 41 3.63 -0.65 8.21
N LEU A 42 3.63 0.69 8.23
CA LEU A 42 4.61 1.48 7.50
C LEU A 42 5.97 1.43 8.21
N PRO A 43 7.08 1.38 7.46
CA PRO A 43 8.40 1.61 8.02
C PRO A 43 8.44 2.92 8.80
N SER A 44 9.20 3.00 9.90
CA SER A 44 9.27 4.20 10.77
C SER A 44 9.71 5.48 10.06
N ARG A 45 10.33 5.37 8.87
CA ARG A 45 10.75 6.50 8.02
C ARG A 45 9.70 6.92 6.98
N ALA A 46 8.59 6.20 6.86
CA ALA A 46 7.52 6.44 5.90
C ALA A 46 6.22 6.80 6.64
N THR A 47 6.32 7.65 7.65
CA THR A 47 5.20 8.04 8.54
C THR A 47 4.21 8.99 7.89
N THR A 48 4.59 9.67 6.79
CA THR A 48 3.70 10.56 6.05
C THR A 48 3.31 9.96 4.70
N PRO A 49 2.06 10.15 4.24
CA PRO A 49 1.59 9.64 2.95
C PRO A 49 2.48 10.03 1.77
N THR A 50 3.05 11.24 1.79
CA THR A 50 3.97 11.73 0.75
C THR A 50 5.30 10.97 0.74
N GLN A 51 5.95 10.78 1.90
CA GLN A 51 7.19 10.01 1.97
C GLN A 51 6.99 8.53 1.62
N ALA A 52 5.86 7.95 2.04
CA ALA A 52 5.47 6.61 1.65
C ALA A 52 5.25 6.51 0.12
N TRP A 53 4.60 7.52 -0.46
CA TRP A 53 4.39 7.62 -1.90
C TRP A 53 5.69 7.79 -2.70
N ASP A 54 6.66 8.51 -2.16
CA ASP A 54 7.97 8.72 -2.78
C ASP A 54 8.88 7.49 -2.70
N ALA A 55 8.66 6.62 -1.72
CA ALA A 55 9.38 5.36 -1.60
C ALA A 55 8.97 4.31 -2.64
N ILE A 56 7.89 4.53 -3.42
CA ILE A 56 7.36 3.55 -4.38
C ILE A 56 7.45 4.05 -5.83
N ASP A 57 7.79 3.14 -6.74
CA ASP A 57 7.89 3.43 -8.17
C ASP A 57 6.52 3.69 -8.82
N ALA A 58 6.53 4.20 -10.06
CA ALA A 58 5.33 4.53 -10.82
C ALA A 58 4.36 3.33 -10.99
N ARG A 59 4.88 2.11 -11.08
CA ARG A 59 4.07 0.89 -11.25
C ARG A 59 3.29 0.56 -9.97
N HIS A 60 3.90 0.70 -8.81
CA HIS A 60 3.22 0.50 -7.52
C HIS A 60 2.22 1.62 -7.22
N ARG A 61 2.52 2.85 -7.63
CA ARG A 61 1.59 3.99 -7.54
C ARG A 61 0.30 3.73 -8.34
N ASP A 62 0.41 3.33 -9.60
CA ASP A 62 -0.75 2.97 -10.43
C ASP A 62 -1.56 1.81 -9.83
N LEU A 63 -0.87 0.80 -9.30
CA LEU A 63 -1.52 -0.32 -8.60
C LEU A 63 -2.34 0.15 -7.39
N LEU A 64 -1.80 1.04 -6.56
CA LEU A 64 -2.50 1.60 -5.40
C LEU A 64 -3.72 2.43 -5.82
N LEU A 65 -3.61 3.26 -6.85
CA LEU A 65 -4.74 4.02 -7.36
C LEU A 65 -5.89 3.11 -7.86
N ARG A 66 -5.57 1.91 -8.35
CA ARG A 66 -6.57 0.94 -8.81
C ARG A 66 -7.14 0.06 -7.69
N ARG A 67 -6.31 -0.37 -6.73
CA ARG A 67 -6.62 -1.46 -5.79
C ARG A 67 -6.70 -1.06 -4.33
N ALA A 68 -6.15 0.08 -3.93
CA ALA A 68 -6.21 0.49 -2.53
C ALA A 68 -7.66 0.75 -2.10
N PRO A 69 -8.02 0.47 -0.83
CA PRO A 69 -9.31 0.82 -0.26
C PRO A 69 -9.62 2.31 -0.46
N ALA A 70 -10.89 2.66 -0.69
CA ALA A 70 -11.31 4.04 -1.00
C ALA A 70 -10.75 5.09 -0.03
N ARG A 71 -10.82 4.79 1.28
CA ARG A 71 -10.28 5.66 2.36
C ARG A 71 -8.78 5.95 2.25
N ILE A 72 -8.00 5.01 1.72
CA ILE A 72 -6.56 5.17 1.51
C ILE A 72 -6.34 5.92 0.22
N ARG A 73 -7.02 5.49 -0.84
CA ARG A 73 -6.91 6.06 -2.19
C ARG A 73 -7.16 7.57 -2.20
N GLN A 74 -8.18 8.03 -1.47
CA GLN A 74 -8.51 9.46 -1.30
C GLN A 74 -7.38 10.30 -0.69
N ARG A 75 -6.41 9.67 -0.02
CA ARG A 75 -5.29 10.33 0.64
C ARG A 75 -3.98 10.17 -0.14
N LEU A 76 -3.98 9.47 -1.27
CA LEU A 76 -2.80 9.26 -2.09
C LEU A 76 -2.56 10.46 -3.01
N PRO A 77 -1.30 10.90 -3.19
CA PRO A 77 -0.96 11.92 -4.16
C PRO A 77 -1.41 11.53 -5.58
N GLY A 78 -2.01 12.47 -6.31
CA GLY A 78 -2.51 12.24 -7.67
C GLY A 78 -3.85 11.51 -7.75
N TYR A 79 -4.53 11.25 -6.63
CA TYR A 79 -5.91 10.78 -6.66
C TYR A 79 -6.84 11.86 -7.23
N VAL A 80 -7.45 11.56 -8.38
CA VAL A 80 -8.58 12.31 -8.92
C VAL A 80 -9.85 11.53 -8.56
N PRO A 81 -10.83 12.14 -7.86
CA PRO A 81 -12.09 11.47 -7.63
C PRO A 81 -12.72 11.11 -8.98
N GLN A 82 -12.88 9.82 -9.25
CA GLN A 82 -13.71 9.36 -10.34
C GLN A 82 -15.15 9.76 -10.00
N THR A 83 -15.57 10.91 -10.53
CA THR A 83 -16.97 11.29 -10.63
C THR A 83 -17.61 10.25 -11.55
N LEU A 84 -18.26 9.25 -10.96
CA LEU A 84 -19.22 8.44 -11.70
C LEU A 84 -20.32 9.41 -12.18
N PRO A 85 -20.57 9.51 -13.50
CA PRO A 85 -21.77 10.19 -13.96
C PRO A 85 -22.98 9.43 -13.40
N ALA A 86 -23.95 10.20 -12.90
CA ALA A 86 -25.20 9.72 -12.31
C ALA A 86 -26.05 8.91 -13.29
#